data_AF-A0A3D3VUN0-F1
#
_entry.id   AF-A0A3D3VUN0-F1
#
_cell.length_a   1.000
_cell.length_b   1.000
_cell.length_c   1.000
_cell.angle_alpha   90.00
_cell.angle_beta   90.00
_cell.angle_gamma   90.00
#
_symmetry.space_group_name_H-M   'P 1'
#
loop_
_entity.id
_entity.type
_entity.pdbx_description
1 polymer ?
#
loop_
_entity_poly.entity_id
_entity_poly.type
_entity_poly.pdbx_seq_one_letter_code
_entity_poly.pdbx_strand_id
1 'polypeptide(L)'
;RSLGIKVLSDSAFEADDMIAAAAVREAERGKGVVIVTPDKDLLQTLNEGDITIMRPAGRDTFTRMDASLFRDSFGFEPCHMAEYQALMGDRADNIPGVPGIGPVTARSLVKSYGDLESLYGRISSVKGTLRGRLERDRDSAFLSRELARLRLDAPVPEDLFLEEPDREELVCFCERNGLEVLAGTCSSFCTSATAGWR
;
A
#
# COMPACT_ATOMS: atom_id res chain seq x y z
N ARG A 1 -6.18 2.49 22.27
CA ARG A 1 -5.36 3.72 22.44
C ARG A 1 -4.33 3.53 23.56
N SER A 2 -4.69 2.84 24.63
CA SER A 2 -3.86 2.52 25.80
C SER A 2 -2.51 1.82 25.52
N LEU A 3 -2.27 1.30 24.30
CA LEU A 3 -0.95 0.79 23.87
C LEU A 3 0.08 1.89 23.56
N GLY A 4 -0.31 3.17 23.60
CA GLY A 4 0.58 4.27 23.22
C GLY A 4 0.88 4.35 21.71
N ILE A 5 0.18 3.56 20.89
CA ILE A 5 0.29 3.57 19.44
C ILE A 5 -0.61 4.68 18.89
N LYS A 6 -0.04 5.58 18.09
CA LYS A 6 -0.79 6.61 17.38
C LYS A 6 -1.77 5.95 16.40
N VAL A 7 -3.02 6.39 16.45
CA VAL A 7 -4.07 5.95 15.52
C VAL A 7 -4.42 7.13 14.64
N LEU A 8 -4.25 6.95 13.32
CA LEU A 8 -4.62 7.93 12.32
C LEU A 8 -5.96 7.53 11.71
N SER A 9 -6.83 8.51 11.51
CA SER A 9 -8.13 8.34 10.85
C SER A 9 -8.61 9.67 10.32
N ASP A 10 -9.14 9.68 9.11
CA ASP A 10 -9.75 10.86 8.50
C ASP A 10 -11.09 10.46 7.85
N SER A 11 -12.01 11.39 7.71
CA SER A 11 -13.31 11.15 7.07
C SER A 11 -13.27 11.22 5.54
N ALA A 12 -12.23 11.83 4.97
CA ALA A 12 -12.08 12.09 3.54
C ALA A 12 -10.99 11.24 2.88
N PHE A 13 -10.24 10.47 3.67
CA PHE A 13 -9.14 9.62 3.20
C PHE A 13 -9.29 8.20 3.72
N GLU A 14 -8.88 7.24 2.89
CA GLU A 14 -8.88 5.84 3.27
C GLU A 14 -7.65 5.51 4.14
N ALA A 15 -7.63 4.30 4.73
CA ALA A 15 -6.56 3.92 5.64
C ALA A 15 -5.22 3.74 4.91
N ASP A 16 -5.26 3.22 3.69
CA ASP A 16 -4.14 3.08 2.77
C ASP A 16 -3.58 4.45 2.35
N ASP A 17 -4.42 5.45 2.06
CA ASP A 17 -4.00 6.83 1.82
C ASP A 17 -3.21 7.39 3.00
N MET A 18 -3.76 7.24 4.21
CA MET A 18 -3.11 7.70 5.45
C MET A 18 -1.77 7.00 5.69
N ILE A 19 -1.69 5.69 5.43
CA ILE A 19 -0.46 4.90 5.54
C ILE A 19 0.56 5.36 4.50
N ALA A 20 0.15 5.54 3.26
CA ALA A 20 1.01 5.94 2.16
C ALA A 20 1.59 7.34 2.37
N ALA A 21 0.73 8.31 2.73
CA ALA A 21 1.15 9.67 3.05
C ALA A 21 2.15 9.68 4.23
N ALA A 22 1.89 8.92 5.29
CA ALA A 22 2.79 8.83 6.43
C ALA A 22 4.13 8.20 6.06
N ALA A 23 4.10 7.09 5.30
CA ALA A 23 5.29 6.39 4.88
C ALA A 23 6.19 7.24 3.99
N VAL A 24 5.62 7.87 2.96
CA VAL A 24 6.35 8.75 2.04
C VAL A 24 6.97 9.92 2.80
N ARG A 25 6.20 10.58 3.67
CA ARG A 25 6.71 11.74 4.43
C ARG A 25 7.85 11.37 5.38
N GLU A 26 7.74 10.26 6.10
CA GLU A 26 8.82 9.85 7.01
C GLU A 26 10.06 9.35 6.25
N ALA A 27 9.88 8.71 5.08
CA ALA A 27 10.96 8.37 4.16
C ALA A 27 11.69 9.62 3.65
N GLU A 28 10.96 10.67 3.24
CA GLU A 28 11.55 11.97 2.84
C GLU A 28 12.32 12.66 3.97
N ARG A 29 12.00 12.34 5.24
CA ARG A 29 12.75 12.76 6.43
C ARG A 29 13.98 11.89 6.71
N GLY A 30 14.32 10.96 5.82
CA GLY A 30 15.46 10.06 5.93
C GLY A 30 15.28 8.93 6.94
N LYS A 31 14.03 8.56 7.28
CA LYS A 31 13.75 7.42 8.15
C LYS A 31 13.42 6.19 7.31
N GLY A 32 13.94 5.04 7.73
CA GLY A 32 13.48 3.75 7.21
C GLY A 32 12.06 3.44 7.70
N VAL A 33 11.16 3.12 6.78
CA VAL A 33 9.75 2.81 7.02
C VAL A 33 9.47 1.36 6.63
N VAL A 34 8.77 0.66 7.52
CA VAL A 34 8.23 -0.67 7.27
C VAL A 34 6.72 -0.60 7.33
N ILE A 35 6.06 -0.88 6.20
CA ILE A 35 4.60 -1.00 6.14
C ILE A 35 4.24 -2.48 6.30
N VAL A 36 3.35 -2.80 7.24
CA VAL A 36 2.90 -4.17 7.47
C VAL A 36 1.47 -4.30 6.95
N THR A 37 1.30 -4.97 5.81
CA THR A 37 -0.01 -5.08 5.14
C THR A 37 -0.05 -6.26 4.17
N PRO A 38 -1.16 -7.00 4.04
CA PRO A 38 -1.36 -7.92 2.92
C PRO A 38 -1.72 -7.18 1.63
N ASP A 39 -2.16 -5.92 1.75
CA ASP A 39 -2.68 -5.12 0.66
C ASP A 39 -1.61 -4.86 -0.40
N LYS A 40 -1.96 -5.13 -1.65
CA LYS A 40 -1.07 -4.91 -2.79
C LYS A 40 -1.08 -3.46 -3.24
N ASP A 41 -2.08 -2.68 -2.84
CA ASP A 41 -2.23 -1.30 -3.28
C ASP A 41 -1.13 -0.45 -2.66
N LEU A 42 -0.68 -0.76 -1.44
CA LEU A 42 0.46 -0.08 -0.83
C LEU A 42 1.80 -0.39 -1.51
N LEU A 43 1.88 -1.33 -2.46
CA LEU A 43 3.13 -1.59 -3.20
C LEU A 43 3.62 -0.38 -4.02
N GLN A 44 2.72 0.55 -4.40
CA GLN A 44 3.09 1.79 -5.12
C GLN A 44 3.95 2.73 -4.27
N THR A 45 4.01 2.56 -2.95
CA THR A 45 4.87 3.38 -2.07
C THR A 45 6.32 2.90 -2.03
N LEU A 46 6.64 1.73 -2.59
CA LEU A 46 8.02 1.23 -2.59
C LEU A 46 8.93 2.18 -3.37
N ASN A 47 10.10 2.43 -2.80
CA ASN A 47 11.15 3.24 -3.41
C ASN A 47 12.52 2.53 -3.27
N GLU A 48 13.59 3.14 -3.77
CA GLU A 48 14.91 2.51 -3.85
C GLU A 48 15.60 2.28 -2.48
N GLY A 49 15.02 2.65 -1.33
CA GLY A 49 15.70 2.38 -0.06
C GLY A 49 14.93 2.59 1.23
N ASP A 50 14.02 3.56 1.28
CA ASP A 50 13.47 4.03 2.55
C ASP A 50 12.17 3.30 2.94
N ILE A 51 11.45 2.73 1.97
CA ILE A 51 10.16 2.08 2.22
C ILE A 51 10.23 0.60 1.84
N THR A 52 9.90 -0.27 2.81
CA THR A 52 9.72 -1.71 2.59
C THR A 52 8.38 -2.18 3.10
N ILE A 53 7.86 -3.26 2.51
CA ILE A 53 6.55 -3.81 2.86
C ILE A 53 6.71 -5.23 3.38
N MET A 54 6.19 -5.51 4.58
CA MET A 54 6.08 -6.85 5.14
C MET A 54 4.68 -7.40 4.92
N ARG A 55 4.58 -8.41 4.06
CA ARG A 55 3.31 -9.05 3.72
C ARG A 55 3.12 -10.33 4.52
N PRO A 56 1.99 -10.52 5.23
CA PRO A 56 1.68 -11.78 5.87
C PRO A 56 1.66 -12.93 4.85
N ALA A 57 2.43 -13.99 5.10
CA ALA A 57 2.56 -15.19 4.26
C ALA A 57 2.08 -16.47 4.97
N GLY A 58 1.47 -16.33 6.14
CA GLY A 58 1.03 -17.40 7.02
C GLY A 58 0.69 -16.85 8.39
N ARG A 59 0.50 -17.75 9.38
CA ARG A 59 0.12 -17.36 10.75
C ARG A 59 1.18 -16.46 11.42
N ASP A 60 2.45 -16.80 11.22
CA ASP A 60 3.59 -16.16 11.90
C ASP A 60 4.76 -15.87 10.92
N THR A 61 4.49 -15.87 9.62
CA THR A 61 5.51 -15.65 8.58
C THR A 61 5.21 -14.40 7.77
N PHE A 62 6.26 -13.63 7.46
CA PHE A 62 6.18 -12.43 6.65
C PHE A 62 7.16 -12.51 5.49
N THR A 63 6.72 -12.05 4.32
CA THR A 63 7.59 -11.84 3.16
C THR A 63 7.90 -10.35 3.06
N ARG A 64 9.19 -10.01 3.09
CA ARG A 64 9.66 -8.65 2.84
C ARG A 64 9.66 -8.38 1.34
N MET A 65 9.02 -7.30 0.94
CA MET A 65 8.98 -6.77 -0.41
C MET A 65 9.70 -5.42 -0.42
N ASP A 66 10.70 -5.28 -1.28
CA ASP A 66 11.39 -4.04 -1.61
C ASP A 66 11.21 -3.73 -3.10
N ALA A 67 11.72 -2.57 -3.56
CA ALA A 67 11.61 -2.19 -4.97
C ALA A 67 12.30 -3.18 -5.92
N SER A 68 13.39 -3.83 -5.49
CA SER A 68 14.08 -4.84 -6.31
C SER A 68 13.23 -6.08 -6.52
N LEU A 69 12.70 -6.66 -5.44
CA LEU A 69 11.83 -7.83 -5.51
C LEU A 69 10.51 -7.51 -6.21
N PHE A 70 10.00 -6.28 -6.08
CA PHE A 70 8.86 -5.80 -6.85
C PHE A 70 9.17 -5.85 -8.35
N ARG A 71 10.30 -5.28 -8.79
CA ARG A 71 10.70 -5.31 -10.20
C ARG A 71 10.85 -6.73 -10.72
N ASP A 72 11.43 -7.64 -9.95
CA ASP A 72 11.56 -9.04 -10.34
C ASP A 72 10.19 -9.73 -10.51
N SER A 73 9.22 -9.36 -9.66
CA SER A 73 7.87 -9.96 -9.65
C SER A 73 6.94 -9.38 -10.73
N PHE A 74 6.97 -8.06 -10.90
CA PHE A 74 6.04 -7.30 -11.74
C PHE A 74 6.65 -6.88 -13.08
N GLY A 75 7.96 -6.67 -13.15
CA GLY A 75 8.68 -6.31 -14.38
C GLY A 75 8.58 -4.84 -14.77
N PHE A 76 8.17 -3.97 -13.85
CA PHE A 76 8.08 -2.51 -13.99
C PHE A 76 8.31 -1.84 -12.61
N GLU A 77 8.42 -0.52 -12.57
CA GLU A 77 8.66 0.23 -11.33
C GLU A 77 7.42 0.36 -10.43
N PRO A 78 7.55 0.39 -9.09
CA PRO A 78 6.43 0.53 -8.16
C PRO A 78 5.48 1.69 -8.46
N CYS A 79 6.00 2.83 -8.94
CA CYS A 79 5.19 4.00 -9.29
C CYS A 79 4.17 3.75 -10.41
N HIS A 80 4.29 2.65 -11.17
CA HIS A 80 3.35 2.26 -12.20
C HIS A 80 2.31 1.21 -11.74
N MET A 81 2.25 0.89 -10.44
CA MET A 81 1.28 -0.07 -9.91
C MET A 81 -0.17 0.35 -10.17
N ALA A 82 -0.51 1.62 -9.95
CA ALA A 82 -1.83 2.16 -10.28
C ALA A 82 -2.15 2.06 -11.78
N GLU A 83 -1.18 2.32 -12.66
CA GLU A 83 -1.33 2.20 -14.12
C GLU A 83 -1.61 0.75 -14.53
N TYR A 84 -0.94 -0.19 -13.86
CA TYR A 84 -1.17 -1.62 -14.04
C TYR A 84 -2.59 -2.02 -13.62
N GLN A 85 -3.04 -1.64 -12.43
CA GLN A 85 -4.40 -1.90 -11.93
C GLN A 85 -5.47 -1.21 -12.78
N ALA A 86 -5.21 0.00 -13.25
CA ALA A 86 -6.09 0.75 -14.13
C ALA A 86 -6.39 0.03 -15.46
N LEU A 87 -5.44 -0.78 -15.94
CA LEU A 87 -5.59 -1.54 -17.17
C LEU A 87 -6.24 -2.90 -16.92
N MET A 88 -5.79 -3.65 -15.91
CA MET A 88 -6.31 -5.02 -15.67
C MET A 88 -7.60 -5.06 -14.85
N GLY A 89 -7.93 -3.98 -14.14
CA GLY A 89 -8.99 -3.92 -13.16
C GLY A 89 -8.65 -4.66 -11.86
N ASP A 90 -9.50 -4.46 -10.86
CA ASP A 90 -9.40 -5.09 -9.55
C ASP A 90 -10.77 -5.45 -9.01
N ARG A 91 -11.07 -6.74 -8.95
CA ARG A 91 -12.40 -7.18 -8.52
C ARG A 91 -12.58 -7.02 -7.02
N ALA A 92 -11.51 -7.10 -6.22
CA ALA A 92 -11.60 -6.92 -4.78
C ALA A 92 -12.09 -5.51 -4.44
N ASP A 93 -11.57 -4.51 -5.18
CA ASP A 93 -11.77 -3.08 -4.92
C ASP A 93 -12.76 -2.44 -5.91
N ASN A 94 -13.53 -3.25 -6.64
CA ASN A 94 -14.48 -2.82 -7.67
C ASN A 94 -13.90 -1.89 -8.75
N ILE A 95 -12.61 -2.02 -9.04
CA ILE A 95 -11.92 -1.27 -10.09
C ILE A 95 -12.23 -1.95 -11.44
N PRO A 96 -12.89 -1.26 -12.39
CA PRO A 96 -13.42 -1.91 -13.59
C PRO A 96 -12.32 -2.30 -14.60
N GLY A 97 -11.27 -1.48 -14.71
CA GLY A 97 -10.19 -1.68 -15.68
C GLY A 97 -10.63 -1.52 -17.13
N VAL A 98 -9.88 -2.14 -18.05
CA VAL A 98 -10.23 -2.24 -19.47
C VAL A 98 -10.70 -3.66 -19.80
N PRO A 99 -11.96 -3.86 -20.23
CA PRO A 99 -12.49 -5.18 -20.53
C PRO A 99 -11.62 -6.00 -21.51
N GLY A 100 -11.21 -7.18 -21.04
CA GLY A 100 -10.39 -8.10 -21.82
C GLY A 100 -8.88 -7.78 -21.81
N ILE A 101 -8.42 -6.85 -20.99
CA ILE A 101 -7.01 -6.69 -20.65
C ILE A 101 -6.79 -7.37 -19.30
N GLY A 102 -5.95 -8.41 -19.28
CA GLY A 102 -5.57 -9.12 -18.05
C GLY A 102 -4.15 -8.76 -17.59
N PRO A 103 -3.68 -9.38 -16.48
CA PRO A 103 -2.37 -9.14 -15.88
C PRO A 103 -1.20 -9.14 -16.87
N VAL A 104 -1.14 -10.12 -17.78
CA VAL A 104 -0.03 -10.25 -18.73
C VAL A 104 0.00 -9.08 -19.72
N THR A 105 -1.17 -8.69 -20.25
CA THR A 105 -1.27 -7.59 -21.21
C THR A 105 -1.05 -6.24 -20.53
N ALA A 106 -1.65 -6.01 -19.36
CA ALA A 106 -1.43 -4.79 -18.58
C ALA A 106 0.06 -4.60 -18.26
N ARG A 107 0.74 -5.64 -17.78
CA ARG A 107 2.18 -5.64 -17.53
C ARG A 107 3.00 -5.26 -18.77
N SER A 108 2.66 -5.84 -19.92
CA SER A 108 3.34 -5.54 -21.18
C SER A 108 3.16 -4.08 -21.60
N LEU A 109 1.95 -3.54 -21.44
CA LEU A 109 1.64 -2.14 -21.73
C LEU A 109 2.40 -1.20 -20.78
N VAL A 110 2.32 -1.40 -19.47
CA VAL A 110 3.04 -0.61 -18.48
C VAL A 110 4.56 -0.66 -18.73
N LYS A 111 5.13 -1.84 -18.98
CA LYS A 111 6.55 -1.96 -19.30
C LYS A 111 6.96 -1.21 -20.57
N SER A 112 6.05 -1.09 -21.55
CA SER A 112 6.35 -0.45 -22.84
C SER A 112 6.12 1.06 -22.84
N TYR A 113 5.15 1.53 -22.05
CA TYR A 113 4.66 2.90 -22.11
C TYR A 113 4.82 3.67 -20.79
N GLY A 114 4.97 2.99 -19.65
CA GLY A 114 5.04 3.58 -18.32
C GLY A 114 3.64 3.91 -17.78
N ASP A 115 3.02 4.94 -18.33
CA ASP A 115 1.75 5.51 -17.87
C ASP A 115 0.66 5.53 -18.95
N LEU A 116 -0.59 5.75 -18.52
CA LEU A 116 -1.74 5.87 -19.43
C LEU A 116 -1.57 7.01 -20.44
N GLU A 117 -1.05 8.17 -20.04
CA GLU A 117 -0.83 9.31 -20.95
C GLU A 117 0.09 8.92 -22.12
N SER A 118 1.20 8.28 -21.84
CA SER A 118 2.18 7.81 -22.82
C SER A 118 1.63 6.69 -23.69
N LEU A 119 0.85 5.77 -23.09
CA LEU A 119 0.15 4.71 -23.81
C LEU A 119 -0.84 5.31 -24.83
N TYR A 120 -1.70 6.22 -24.38
CA TYR A 120 -2.74 6.80 -25.24
C TYR A 120 -2.16 7.81 -26.24
N GLY A 121 -1.09 8.53 -25.87
CA GLY A 121 -0.34 9.40 -26.80
C GLY A 121 0.32 8.62 -27.95
N ARG A 122 0.60 7.32 -27.76
CA ARG A 122 1.17 6.41 -28.76
C ARG A 122 0.23 5.27 -29.14
N ILE A 123 -1.08 5.48 -28.98
CA ILE A 123 -2.08 4.42 -29.18
C ILE A 123 -2.06 3.83 -30.58
N SER A 124 -1.62 4.60 -31.58
CA SER A 124 -1.47 4.16 -32.97
C SER A 124 -0.41 3.06 -33.16
N SER A 125 0.55 2.95 -32.24
CA SER A 125 1.55 1.87 -32.21
C SER A 125 0.99 0.55 -31.67
N VAL A 126 -0.13 0.58 -30.95
CA VAL A 126 -0.84 -0.62 -30.50
C VAL A 126 -1.60 -1.23 -31.67
N LYS A 127 -1.51 -2.56 -31.83
CA LYS A 127 -2.04 -3.25 -33.01
C LYS A 127 -3.36 -3.99 -32.73
N GLY A 128 -4.18 -4.07 -33.77
CA GLY A 128 -5.33 -4.98 -33.85
C GLY A 128 -6.39 -4.74 -32.79
N THR A 129 -6.94 -5.85 -32.28
CA THR A 129 -8.07 -5.85 -31.34
C THR A 129 -7.74 -5.18 -30.00
N LEU A 130 -6.48 -5.18 -29.57
CA LEU A 130 -6.04 -4.54 -28.34
C LEU A 130 -6.21 -3.02 -28.40
N ARG A 131 -5.84 -2.41 -29.54
CA ARG A 131 -6.01 -0.97 -29.76
C ARG A 131 -7.49 -0.58 -29.68
N GLY A 132 -8.37 -1.34 -30.35
CA GLY A 132 -9.80 -1.06 -30.34
C GLY A 132 -10.43 -1.15 -28.95
N ARG A 133 -9.96 -2.05 -28.07
CA ARG A 133 -10.39 -2.12 -26.66
C ARG A 133 -9.94 -0.89 -25.88
N LEU A 134 -8.66 -0.54 -25.97
CA LEU A 134 -8.09 0.62 -25.27
C LEU A 134 -8.77 1.92 -25.69
N GLU A 135 -9.02 2.12 -26.98
CA GLU A 135 -9.69 3.32 -27.51
C GLU A 135 -11.15 3.39 -27.04
N ARG A 136 -11.89 2.28 -27.07
CA ARG A 136 -13.29 2.23 -26.65
C ARG A 136 -13.46 2.47 -25.15
N ASP A 137 -12.59 1.86 -24.34
CA ASP A 137 -12.71 1.86 -22.88
C ASP A 137 -11.70 2.80 -22.22
N ARG A 138 -11.28 3.87 -22.94
CA ARG A 138 -10.30 4.85 -22.46
C ARG A 138 -10.71 5.49 -21.14
N ASP A 139 -11.94 5.98 -21.06
CA ASP A 139 -12.43 6.68 -19.86
C ASP A 139 -12.48 5.74 -18.65
N SER A 140 -12.78 4.45 -18.88
CA SER A 140 -12.73 3.42 -17.83
C SER A 140 -11.32 3.22 -17.29
N ALA A 141 -10.30 3.24 -18.15
CA ALA A 141 -8.90 3.15 -17.72
C ALA A 141 -8.50 4.33 -16.84
N PHE A 142 -8.82 5.57 -17.25
CA PHE A 142 -8.50 6.76 -16.47
C PHE A 142 -9.25 6.83 -15.14
N LEU A 143 -10.53 6.47 -15.12
CA LEU A 143 -11.30 6.36 -13.89
C LEU A 143 -10.72 5.28 -12.96
N SER A 144 -10.36 4.12 -13.52
CA SER A 144 -9.76 3.03 -12.74
C SER A 144 -8.43 3.44 -12.14
N ARG A 145 -7.64 4.27 -12.83
CA ARG A 145 -6.42 4.84 -12.27
C ARG A 145 -6.71 5.77 -11.11
N GLU A 146 -7.71 6.64 -11.22
CA GLU A 146 -8.11 7.54 -10.13
C GLU A 146 -8.50 6.75 -8.87
N LEU A 147 -9.23 5.66 -9.04
CA LEU A 147 -9.64 4.78 -7.94
C LEU A 147 -8.47 3.96 -7.35
N ALA A 148 -7.51 3.54 -8.17
CA ALA A 148 -6.36 2.74 -7.72
C ALA A 148 -5.23 3.57 -7.08
N ARG A 149 -5.21 4.88 -7.33
CA ARG A 149 -4.07 5.74 -6.98
C ARG A 149 -4.21 6.26 -5.56
N LEU A 150 -3.23 5.90 -4.73
CA LEU A 150 -3.14 6.40 -3.36
C LEU A 150 -2.98 7.93 -3.33
N ARG A 151 -3.71 8.55 -2.41
CA ARG A 151 -3.66 9.97 -2.11
C ARG A 151 -2.60 10.26 -1.06
N LEU A 152 -1.52 10.90 -1.49
CA LEU A 152 -0.40 11.28 -0.62
C LEU A 152 -0.62 12.64 0.09
N ASP A 153 -1.73 13.32 -0.18
CA ASP A 153 -2.10 14.60 0.43
C ASP A 153 -2.88 14.45 1.75
N ALA A 154 -2.95 13.24 2.29
CA ALA A 154 -3.65 12.96 3.54
C ALA A 154 -2.99 13.68 4.74
N PRO A 155 -3.78 14.23 5.68
CA PRO A 155 -3.25 14.99 6.80
C PRO A 155 -2.61 14.07 7.85
N VAL A 156 -1.28 13.96 7.83
CA VAL A 156 -0.53 13.17 8.80
C VAL A 156 -0.01 14.07 9.93
N PRO A 157 -0.17 13.72 11.22
CA PRO A 157 0.40 14.48 12.35
C PRO A 157 1.92 14.60 12.27
N GLU A 158 2.50 15.69 12.75
CA GLU A 158 3.95 15.95 12.69
C GLU A 158 4.79 14.87 13.38
N ASP A 159 4.33 14.39 14.53
CA ASP A 159 4.94 13.34 15.32
C ASP A 159 4.16 12.02 15.25
N LEU A 160 4.89 10.94 14.97
CA LEU A 160 4.37 9.56 15.02
C LEU A 160 5.09 8.74 16.10
N PHE A 161 5.58 9.40 17.13
CA PHE A 161 6.27 8.74 18.24
C PHE A 161 5.30 7.88 19.05
N LEU A 162 5.82 6.76 19.56
CA LEU A 162 5.12 5.96 20.54
C LEU A 162 5.00 6.73 21.85
N GLU A 163 3.80 6.71 22.42
CA GLU A 163 3.53 7.21 23.76
C GLU A 163 3.72 6.09 24.78
N GLU A 164 3.83 6.46 26.05
CA GLU A 164 3.91 5.47 27.13
C GLU A 164 2.54 4.78 27.28
N PRO A 165 2.48 3.43 27.27
CA PRO A 165 1.21 2.72 27.35
C PRO A 165 0.57 2.85 28.74
N ASP A 166 -0.74 3.06 28.78
CA ASP A 166 -1.54 2.99 30.01
C ASP A 166 -1.82 1.52 30.34
N ARG A 167 -1.00 0.96 31.22
CA ARG A 167 -1.02 -0.45 31.60
C ARG A 167 -2.28 -0.85 32.35
N GLU A 168 -2.76 0.02 33.23
CA GLU A 168 -3.94 -0.26 34.04
C GLU A 168 -5.17 -0.29 33.14
N GLU A 169 -5.29 0.68 32.23
CA GLU A 169 -6.37 0.70 31.25
C GLU A 169 -6.30 -0.50 30.29
N LEU A 170 -5.09 -0.90 29.86
CA LEU A 170 -4.89 -2.08 29.00
C LEU A 170 -5.36 -3.37 29.67
N VAL A 171 -4.94 -3.64 30.91
CA VAL A 171 -5.34 -4.85 31.64
C VAL A 171 -6.85 -4.84 31.85
N CYS A 172 -7.41 -3.72 32.30
CA CYS A 172 -8.86 -3.57 32.48
C CYS A 172 -9.63 -3.76 31.16
N PHE A 173 -9.11 -3.26 30.03
CA PHE A 173 -9.70 -3.51 28.72
C PHE A 173 -9.66 -5.00 28.35
N CYS A 174 -8.52 -5.67 28.54
CA CYS A 174 -8.37 -7.09 28.22
C CYS A 174 -9.31 -7.96 29.07
N GLU A 175 -9.35 -7.75 30.38
CA GLU A 175 -10.24 -8.50 31.29
C GLU A 175 -11.72 -8.31 30.95
N ARG A 176 -12.15 -7.06 30.73
CA ARG A 176 -13.55 -6.76 30.35
C ARG A 176 -13.98 -7.40 29.03
N ASN A 177 -13.03 -7.69 28.13
CA ASN A 177 -13.29 -8.30 26.83
C ASN A 177 -12.92 -9.80 26.79
N GLY A 178 -12.58 -10.42 27.93
CA GLY A 178 -12.24 -11.85 28.00
C GLY A 178 -10.90 -12.22 27.33
N LEU A 179 -9.99 -11.26 27.17
CA LEU A 179 -8.68 -11.41 26.55
C LEU A 179 -7.60 -11.77 27.60
N GLU A 180 -7.85 -12.81 28.40
CA GLU A 180 -7.06 -13.14 29.60
C GLU A 180 -5.57 -13.41 29.31
N VAL A 181 -5.26 -14.08 28.20
CA VAL A 181 -3.87 -14.35 27.76
C VAL A 181 -3.14 -13.05 27.41
N LEU A 182 -3.83 -12.11 26.77
CA LEU A 182 -3.27 -10.80 26.43
C LEU A 182 -3.10 -9.94 27.68
N ALA A 183 -4.02 -9.99 28.65
CA ALA A 183 -3.88 -9.29 29.93
C ALA A 183 -2.57 -9.69 30.65
N GLY A 184 -2.26 -10.99 30.69
CA GLY A 184 -1.00 -11.51 31.24
C GLY A 184 0.26 -11.11 30.46
N THR A 185 0.14 -10.92 29.15
CA THR A 185 1.25 -10.45 28.31
C THR A 185 1.45 -8.94 28.43
N CYS A 186 0.37 -8.15 28.52
CA CYS A 186 0.43 -6.70 28.67
C CYS A 186 1.04 -6.28 30.01
N SER A 187 0.82 -7.06 31.08
CA SER A 187 1.44 -6.79 32.39
C SER A 187 2.96 -6.97 32.39
N SER A 188 3.51 -7.78 31.47
CA SER A 188 4.96 -8.02 31.31
C SER A 188 5.60 -7.21 30.18
N PHE A 189 4.83 -6.40 29.45
CA PHE A 189 5.30 -5.67 28.26
C PHE A 189 6.23 -4.50 28.64
N CYS A 190 7.55 -4.67 28.58
CA CYS A 190 8.49 -3.55 28.77
C CYS A 190 8.63 -2.73 27.48
N THR A 191 8.49 -1.40 27.57
CA THR A 191 8.72 -0.44 26.47
C THR A 191 10.19 -0.30 26.07
N SER A 192 11.08 -1.21 26.50
CA SER A 192 12.50 -1.20 26.14
C SER A 192 12.71 -1.84 24.77
N ALA A 193 12.19 -1.21 23.72
CA ALA A 193 12.38 -1.68 22.34
C ALA A 193 12.98 -0.58 21.46
N THR A 194 14.16 -0.09 21.84
CA THR A 194 15.10 0.56 20.90
C THR A 194 16.25 -0.35 20.48
N ALA A 195 16.32 -1.57 21.02
CA ALA A 195 17.35 -2.54 20.67
C ALA A 195 16.85 -3.49 19.58
N GLY A 196 17.19 -3.22 18.31
CA GLY A 196 17.30 -4.29 17.31
C GLY A 196 16.55 -4.14 15.99
N TRP A 197 15.93 -3.00 15.69
CA TRP A 197 15.44 -2.71 14.33
C TRP A 197 16.52 -1.93 13.58
N ARG A 198 17.56 -2.64 13.14
CA ARG A 198 18.51 -2.18 12.11
C ARG A 198 18.39 -3.10 10.90
#